data_AF-A0A2P6W8P1-F1
#
_entry.id   AF-A0A2P6W8P1-F1
#
_cell.length_a   1.000
_cell.length_b   1.000
_cell.length_c   1.000
_cell.angle_alpha   90.00
_cell.angle_beta   90.00
_cell.angle_gamma   90.00
#
_symmetry.space_group_name_H-M   'P 1'
#
loop_
_entity.id
_entity.type
_entity.pdbx_description
1 polymer ?
#
loop_
_entity_poly.entity_id
_entity_poly.type
_entity_poly.pdbx_seq_one_letter_code
_entity_poly.pdbx_strand_id
1 'polypeptide(L)'
;MSDDVLTFSELRKIQKQESRREELSELTEKFLLRVNDYFERKEEASGKDREYRNAKRIFDKILSLREDKIVRNAKIAVKSGKNSSDLNLLPFEQKLFRNLKNSFKEHREHAEKQATGDGASQTAEVEFGDENSTNSLAEDPTAESSDEDLEEDEEDED
;
A
#
# COMPACT_ATOMS: atom_id res chain seq x y z
N MET A 1 -5.14 -4.88 31.43
CA MET A 1 -5.18 -4.60 29.98
C MET A 1 -3.74 -4.72 29.53
N SER A 2 -3.33 -5.88 29.07
CA SER A 2 -1.94 -6.10 28.65
C SER A 2 -1.68 -5.16 27.47
N ASP A 3 -0.73 -4.25 27.63
CA ASP A 3 -0.21 -3.46 26.51
C ASP A 3 0.40 -4.46 25.53
N ASP A 4 -0.40 -4.88 24.55
CA ASP A 4 -0.07 -6.00 23.69
C ASP A 4 1.10 -5.59 22.81
N VAL A 5 2.27 -6.06 23.22
CA VAL A 5 3.55 -5.75 22.60
C VAL A 5 3.52 -6.31 21.18
N LEU A 6 3.67 -5.45 20.17
CA LEU A 6 3.68 -5.93 18.78
C LEU A 6 4.86 -6.89 18.57
N THR A 7 4.55 -8.05 18.01
CA THR A 7 5.52 -9.08 17.65
C THR A 7 5.71 -9.19 16.13
N PHE A 8 6.78 -9.85 15.70
CA PHE A 8 7.01 -10.14 14.28
C PHE A 8 5.86 -10.96 13.67
N SER A 9 5.38 -11.96 14.41
CA SER A 9 4.27 -12.82 13.99
C SER A 9 2.98 -12.04 13.80
N GLU A 10 2.70 -11.05 14.65
CA GLU A 10 1.57 -10.14 14.49
C GLU A 10 1.69 -9.27 13.25
N LEU A 11 2.88 -8.68 12.99
CA LEU A 11 3.14 -7.94 11.75
C LEU A 11 2.86 -8.81 10.52
N ARG A 12 3.34 -10.06 10.53
CA ARG A 12 3.09 -11.01 9.44
C ARG A 12 1.61 -11.37 9.31
N LYS A 13 0.88 -11.50 10.42
CA LYS A 13 -0.56 -11.76 10.44
C LYS A 13 -1.33 -10.58 9.83
N ILE A 14 -0.99 -9.35 10.21
CA ILE A 14 -1.58 -8.13 9.64
C ILE A 14 -1.32 -8.05 8.14
N GLN A 15 -0.08 -8.30 7.71
CA GLN A 15 0.27 -8.35 6.28
C GLN A 15 -0.58 -9.37 5.52
N LYS A 16 -0.73 -10.59 6.04
CA LYS A 16 -1.55 -11.63 5.41
C LYS A 16 -3.03 -11.21 5.34
N GLN A 17 -3.57 -10.64 6.41
CA GLN A 17 -4.95 -10.15 6.44
C GLN A 17 -5.18 -9.04 5.41
N GLU A 18 -4.26 -8.09 5.33
CA GLU A 18 -4.33 -7.00 4.37
C GLU A 18 -4.21 -7.50 2.93
N SER A 19 -3.38 -8.51 2.66
CA SER A 19 -3.24 -9.07 1.32
C SER A 19 -4.45 -9.89 0.87
N ARG A 20 -5.11 -10.62 1.78
CA ARG A 20 -6.20 -11.55 1.44
C ARG A 20 -7.56 -10.87 1.31
N ARG A 21 -7.80 -9.80 2.09
CA ARG A 21 -9.07 -9.08 2.06
C ARG A 21 -9.02 -8.00 0.99
N GLU A 22 -10.11 -7.79 0.26
CA GLU A 22 -10.23 -6.63 -0.63
C GLU A 22 -10.43 -5.33 0.16
N GLU A 23 -11.11 -5.42 1.29
CA GLU A 23 -11.37 -4.31 2.19
C GLU A 23 -10.17 -4.04 3.12
N LEU A 24 -10.09 -2.81 3.63
CA LEU A 24 -9.07 -2.41 4.61
C LEU A 24 -9.27 -3.17 5.91
N SER A 25 -8.20 -3.81 6.39
CA SER A 25 -8.24 -4.46 7.70
C SER A 25 -8.38 -3.43 8.83
N GLU A 26 -9.02 -3.83 9.91
CA GLU A 26 -9.13 -3.01 11.13
C GLU A 26 -7.78 -2.95 11.82
N LEU A 27 -7.16 -1.77 11.81
CA LEU A 27 -5.95 -1.49 12.56
C LEU A 27 -6.26 -0.51 13.68
N THR A 28 -5.68 -0.76 14.86
CA THR A 28 -5.79 0.17 15.98
C THR A 28 -5.11 1.49 15.65
N GLU A 29 -5.63 2.63 16.11
CA GLU A 29 -5.01 3.95 15.90
C GLU A 29 -3.55 4.02 16.39
N LYS A 30 -3.23 3.26 17.44
CA LYS A 30 -1.88 3.13 18.00
C LYS A 30 -0.96 2.19 17.22
N PHE A 31 -1.40 1.63 16.10
CA PHE A 31 -0.63 0.66 15.33
C PHE A 31 0.76 1.20 14.95
N LEU A 32 0.82 2.43 14.43
CA LEU A 32 2.10 3.05 14.08
C LEU A 32 3.03 3.24 15.27
N LEU A 33 2.48 3.59 16.44
CA LEU A 33 3.26 3.70 17.68
C LEU A 33 3.83 2.34 18.07
N ARG A 34 2.99 1.29 18.06
CA ARG A 34 3.43 -0.08 18.35
C ARG A 34 4.50 -0.59 17.38
N VAL A 35 4.41 -0.23 16.10
CA VAL A 35 5.42 -0.55 15.09
C VAL A 35 6.74 0.16 15.39
N ASN A 36 6.68 1.46 15.72
CA ASN A 36 7.85 2.23 16.09
C ASN A 36 8.53 1.63 17.33
N ASP A 37 7.75 1.35 18.39
CA ASP A 37 8.24 0.72 19.62
C ASP A 37 8.85 -0.67 19.36
N TYR A 38 8.32 -1.42 18.39
CA TYR A 38 8.92 -2.70 17.98
C TYR A 38 10.26 -2.50 17.27
N PHE A 39 10.36 -1.54 16.35
CA PHE A 39 11.61 -1.25 15.63
C PHE A 39 12.69 -0.71 16.55
N GLU A 40 12.36 0.22 17.45
CA GLU A 40 13.31 0.77 18.43
C GLU A 40 13.88 -0.34 19.32
N ARG A 41 13.02 -1.17 19.93
CA ARG A 41 13.48 -2.28 20.78
C ARG A 41 14.32 -3.31 20.03
N LYS A 42 14.00 -3.60 18.77
CA LYS A 42 14.79 -4.52 17.95
C LYS A 42 16.15 -3.93 17.57
N GLU A 43 16.17 -2.64 17.22
CA GLU A 43 17.40 -1.91 16.91
C GLU A 43 18.32 -1.79 18.13
N GLU A 44 17.77 -1.55 19.32
CA GLU A 44 18.54 -1.49 20.58
C GLU A 44 19.08 -2.86 21.00
N ALA A 45 18.30 -3.92 20.83
CA ALA A 45 18.70 -5.26 21.28
C ALA A 45 19.72 -5.93 20.35
N SER A 46 19.54 -5.80 19.04
CA SER A 46 20.31 -6.56 18.02
C SER A 46 20.84 -5.70 16.87
N GLY A 47 20.62 -4.39 16.89
CA GLY A 47 20.92 -3.53 15.74
C GLY A 47 19.99 -3.76 14.54
N LYS A 48 20.43 -3.34 13.36
CA LYS A 48 19.69 -3.53 12.09
C LYS A 48 19.95 -4.91 11.47
N ASP A 49 19.74 -5.93 12.28
CA ASP A 49 19.94 -7.32 11.91
C ASP A 49 18.94 -7.79 10.82
N ARG A 50 18.97 -9.10 10.49
CA ARG A 50 18.08 -9.67 9.47
C ARG A 50 16.61 -9.55 9.88
N GLU A 51 16.27 -9.74 11.16
CA GLU A 51 14.89 -9.68 11.64
C GLU A 51 14.34 -8.26 11.54
N TYR A 52 15.09 -7.26 12.00
CA TYR A 52 14.72 -5.84 11.86
C TYR A 52 14.42 -5.47 10.41
N ARG A 53 15.33 -5.82 9.48
CA ARG A 53 15.16 -5.52 8.05
C ARG A 53 13.95 -6.24 7.46
N ASN A 54 13.71 -7.49 7.85
CA ASN A 54 12.54 -8.24 7.41
C ASN A 54 11.24 -7.63 7.94
N ALA A 55 11.20 -7.23 9.20
CA ALA A 55 10.03 -6.61 9.80
C ALA A 55 9.72 -5.26 9.14
N LYS A 56 10.76 -4.47 8.85
CA LYS A 56 10.61 -3.22 8.10
C LYS A 56 10.00 -3.45 6.72
N ARG A 57 10.50 -4.43 5.96
CA ARG A 57 9.91 -4.81 4.65
C ARG A 57 8.45 -5.24 4.76
N ILE A 58 8.09 -5.99 5.81
CA ILE A 58 6.70 -6.40 6.06
C ILE A 58 5.83 -5.18 6.32
N PHE A 59 6.29 -4.24 7.15
CA PHE A 59 5.59 -3.00 7.42
C PHE A 59 5.41 -2.14 6.16
N ASP A 60 6.47 -1.95 5.37
CA ASP A 60 6.39 -1.24 4.09
C ASP A 60 5.38 -1.92 3.15
N LYS A 61 5.33 -3.26 3.14
CA LYS A 61 4.34 -4.00 2.35
C LYS A 61 2.91 -3.80 2.86
N ILE A 62 2.70 -3.73 4.18
CA ILE A 62 1.39 -3.40 4.76
C ILE A 62 0.94 -2.02 4.29
N LEU A 63 1.81 -1.01 4.37
CA LEU A 63 1.50 0.35 3.91
C LEU A 63 1.12 0.36 2.44
N SER A 64 1.92 -0.23 1.56
CA SER A 64 1.64 -0.31 0.12
C SER A 64 0.29 -0.98 -0.18
N LEU A 65 -0.02 -2.11 0.47
CA LEU A 65 -1.30 -2.79 0.29
C LEU A 65 -2.48 -1.92 0.71
N ARG A 66 -2.33 -1.16 1.80
CA ARG A 66 -3.37 -0.23 2.29
C ARG A 66 -3.51 0.97 1.36
N GLU A 67 -2.42 1.56 0.89
CA GLU A 67 -2.41 2.66 -0.06
C GLU A 67 -3.17 2.30 -1.34
N ASP A 68 -2.91 1.13 -1.91
CA ASP A 68 -3.61 0.64 -3.10
C ASP A 68 -5.14 0.57 -2.89
N LYS A 69 -5.56 0.07 -1.73
CA LYS A 69 -6.97 0.02 -1.35
C LYS A 69 -7.56 1.39 -1.10
N ILE A 70 -6.80 2.31 -0.51
CA ILE A 70 -7.21 3.70 -0.28
C ILE A 70 -7.47 4.39 -1.62
N VAL A 71 -6.54 4.26 -2.57
CA VAL A 71 -6.67 4.82 -3.93
C VAL A 71 -7.91 4.27 -4.62
N ARG A 72 -8.11 2.95 -4.57
CA ARG A 72 -9.29 2.29 -5.15
C ARG A 72 -10.59 2.81 -4.54
N ASN A 73 -10.66 2.88 -3.21
CA ASN A 73 -11.85 3.36 -2.51
C ASN A 73 -12.09 4.85 -2.78
N ALA A 74 -11.06 5.69 -2.84
CA ALA A 74 -11.20 7.11 -3.15
C ALA A 74 -11.79 7.33 -4.55
N LYS A 75 -11.34 6.55 -5.55
CA LYS A 75 -11.91 6.57 -6.91
C LYS A 75 -13.39 6.19 -6.92
N ILE A 76 -13.78 5.16 -6.18
CA ILE A 76 -15.18 4.72 -6.08
C ILE A 76 -16.03 5.77 -5.35
N ALA A 77 -15.51 6.35 -4.28
CA ALA A 77 -16.20 7.32 -3.43
C ALA A 77 -16.61 8.60 -4.15
N VAL A 78 -15.90 9.01 -5.21
CA VAL A 78 -16.32 10.13 -6.07
C VAL A 78 -17.67 9.86 -6.74
N LYS A 79 -17.96 8.61 -7.11
CA LYS A 79 -19.22 8.22 -7.76
C LYS A 79 -20.32 7.89 -6.75
N SER A 80 -19.97 7.19 -5.68
CA SER A 80 -20.95 6.63 -4.73
C SER A 80 -21.28 7.56 -3.56
N GLY A 81 -20.52 8.65 -3.36
CA GLY A 81 -20.69 9.56 -2.24
C GLY A 81 -20.18 9.03 -0.89
N LYS A 82 -19.61 7.81 -0.84
CA LYS A 82 -19.00 7.23 0.37
C LYS A 82 -17.96 8.15 1.00
N ASN A 83 -17.87 8.14 2.33
CA ASN A 83 -16.97 9.00 3.10
C ASN A 83 -15.89 8.19 3.83
N SER A 84 -14.88 8.89 4.34
CA SER A 84 -13.78 8.27 5.08
C SER A 84 -14.22 7.58 6.37
N SER A 85 -15.39 7.95 6.92
CA SER A 85 -16.01 7.33 8.09
C SER A 85 -16.47 5.90 7.85
N ASP A 86 -16.67 5.53 6.58
CA ASP A 86 -17.26 4.25 6.19
C ASP A 86 -16.17 3.19 5.96
N LEU A 87 -14.91 3.52 6.26
CA LEU A 87 -13.73 2.72 5.97
C LEU A 87 -12.83 2.63 7.21
N ASN A 88 -12.13 1.49 7.34
CA ASN A 88 -11.18 1.22 8.42
C ASN A 88 -9.83 1.92 8.20
N LEU A 89 -9.86 3.25 8.13
CA LEU A 89 -8.71 4.12 7.86
C LEU A 89 -8.09 4.64 9.16
N LEU A 90 -6.76 4.59 9.24
CA LEU A 90 -6.00 5.30 10.26
C LEU A 90 -6.11 6.83 10.08
N PRO A 91 -5.90 7.64 11.12
CA PRO A 91 -6.10 9.10 11.03
C PRO A 91 -5.33 9.78 9.89
N PHE A 92 -4.08 9.36 9.61
CA PHE A 92 -3.31 9.89 8.50
C PHE A 92 -3.82 9.40 7.13
N GLU A 93 -4.30 8.17 7.06
CA GLU A 93 -4.91 7.58 5.85
C GLU A 93 -6.22 8.27 5.49
N GLN A 94 -7.00 8.71 6.48
CA GLN A 94 -8.20 9.51 6.26
C GLN A 94 -7.88 10.82 5.54
N LYS A 95 -6.77 11.47 5.89
CA LYS A 95 -6.29 12.67 5.19
C LYS A 95 -5.91 12.34 3.75
N LEU A 96 -5.16 11.27 3.53
CA LEU A 96 -4.79 10.81 2.18
C LEU A 96 -6.03 10.53 1.32
N PHE A 97 -7.00 9.78 1.86
CA PHE A 97 -8.26 9.46 1.18
C PHE A 97 -9.02 10.72 0.74
N ARG A 98 -9.15 11.72 1.63
CA ARG A 98 -9.86 12.98 1.31
C ARG A 98 -9.16 13.74 0.19
N ASN A 99 -7.84 13.83 0.23
CA ASN A 99 -7.06 14.48 -0.82
C ASN A 99 -7.24 13.79 -2.17
N LEU A 100 -7.15 12.46 -2.21
CA LEU A 100 -7.36 11.67 -3.43
C LEU A 100 -8.79 11.81 -3.97
N LYS A 101 -9.80 11.73 -3.10
CA LYS A 101 -11.21 11.91 -3.49
C LYS A 101 -11.44 13.28 -4.13
N ASN A 102 -10.87 14.35 -3.56
CA ASN A 102 -10.97 15.70 -4.13
C ASN A 102 -10.25 15.81 -5.47
N SER A 103 -9.03 15.30 -5.57
CA SER A 103 -8.26 15.30 -6.82
C SER A 103 -8.99 14.56 -7.95
N PHE A 104 -9.57 13.38 -7.67
CA PHE A 104 -10.38 12.66 -8.66
C PHE A 104 -11.66 13.39 -9.05
N LYS A 105 -12.29 14.10 -8.10
CA LYS A 105 -13.47 14.93 -8.36
C LYS A 105 -13.13 16.11 -9.28
N GLU A 106 -12.07 16.85 -8.95
CA GLU A 106 -11.59 17.99 -9.74
C GLU A 106 -11.20 17.57 -11.17
N HIS A 107 -10.44 16.49 -11.31
CA HIS A 107 -10.09 15.94 -12.62
C HIS A 107 -11.33 15.60 -13.45
N ARG A 108 -12.35 15.01 -12.82
CA ARG A 108 -13.60 14.67 -13.50
C ARG A 108 -14.39 15.90 -13.92
N GLU A 109 -14.53 16.89 -13.04
CA GLU A 109 -15.20 18.15 -13.35
C GLU A 109 -14.49 18.91 -14.48
N HIS A 110 -13.14 18.87 -14.50
CA HIS A 110 -12.35 19.45 -15.57
C HIS A 110 -12.56 18.72 -16.91
N ALA A 111 -12.52 17.38 -16.91
CA ALA A 111 -12.79 16.58 -18.10
C ALA A 111 -14.23 16.79 -18.64
N GLU A 112 -15.22 16.92 -17.75
CA GLU A 112 -16.61 17.20 -18.12
C GLU A 112 -16.75 18.59 -18.75
N LYS A 113 -16.13 19.63 -18.17
CA LYS A 113 -16.12 20.99 -18.75
C LYS A 113 -15.48 21.06 -20.14
N GLN A 114 -14.41 20.30 -20.36
CA GLN A 114 -13.79 20.19 -21.68
C GLN A 114 -14.69 19.47 -22.68
N ALA A 115 -15.39 18.42 -22.25
CA ALA A 115 -16.29 17.66 -23.12
C ALA A 115 -17.57 18.42 -23.50
N THR A 116 -18.11 19.28 -22.62
CA THR A 116 -19.33 20.07 -22.88
C THR A 116 -19.07 21.39 -23.61
N GLY A 117 -17.80 21.73 -23.92
CA GLY A 117 -17.45 22.92 -24.69
C GLY A 117 -17.46 24.25 -23.91
N ASP A 118 -17.72 24.21 -22.60
CA ASP A 118 -17.67 25.38 -21.70
C ASP A 118 -16.26 25.64 -21.14
N GLY A 119 -15.32 24.72 -21.35
CA GLY A 119 -13.92 24.88 -20.94
C GLY A 119 -13.13 25.69 -21.97
N ALA A 120 -12.55 26.82 -21.55
CA ALA A 120 -11.52 27.51 -22.32
C ALA A 120 -10.45 26.50 -22.74
N SER A 121 -10.26 26.33 -24.05
CA SER A 121 -9.34 25.36 -24.65
C SER A 121 -7.91 25.67 -24.21
N GLN A 122 -7.48 25.05 -23.11
CA GLN A 122 -6.07 24.90 -22.78
C GLN A 122 -5.69 23.51 -23.27
N THR A 123 -5.37 23.42 -24.56
CA THR A 123 -4.46 22.39 -25.04
C THR A 123 -3.09 22.69 -24.44
N ALA A 124 -2.86 22.26 -23.19
CA ALA A 124 -1.51 22.08 -22.73
C ALA A 124 -0.89 21.02 -23.65
N GLU A 125 0.14 21.40 -24.42
CA GLU A 125 1.00 20.43 -25.08
C GLU A 125 1.43 19.41 -24.02
N VAL A 126 0.90 18.19 -24.12
CA VAL A 126 1.43 17.08 -23.34
C VAL A 126 2.75 16.75 -23.98
N GLU A 127 3.82 17.30 -23.43
CA GLU A 127 5.18 16.90 -23.73
C GLU A 127 5.35 15.46 -23.21
N PHE A 128 5.05 14.48 -24.06
CA PHE A 128 5.40 13.10 -23.80
C PHE A 128 6.92 13.01 -23.85
N GLY A 129 7.56 13.02 -22.68
CA GLY A 129 8.96 12.66 -22.54
C GLY A 129 9.17 11.28 -23.14
N ASP A 130 9.89 11.23 -24.25
CA ASP A 130 10.30 10.02 -24.96
C ASP A 130 11.32 9.27 -24.09
N GLU A 131 10.83 8.39 -23.22
CA GLU A 131 11.65 7.36 -22.59
C GLU A 131 11.30 6.01 -23.21
N ASN A 132 11.77 5.77 -24.44
CA ASN A 132 11.90 4.42 -24.93
C ASN A 132 13.22 4.16 -25.67
N SER A 133 13.89 3.10 -25.21
CA SER A 133 14.80 2.24 -25.96
C SER A 133 16.26 2.66 -26.17
N THR A 134 17.11 2.18 -25.26
CA THR A 134 18.26 1.37 -25.69
C THR A 134 18.14 -0.04 -25.12
N ASN A 135 17.59 -0.92 -25.96
CA ASN A 135 17.70 -2.36 -25.89
C ASN A 135 19.14 -2.74 -26.27
N SER A 136 19.88 -3.44 -25.39
CA SER A 136 21.00 -4.28 -25.82
C SER A 136 20.91 -5.63 -25.12
N LEU A 137 20.17 -6.54 -25.78
CA LEU A 137 20.32 -7.97 -25.64
C LEU A 137 21.76 -8.39 -25.94
N ALA A 138 22.38 -9.06 -24.97
CA ALA A 138 23.37 -10.09 -25.22
C ALA A 138 23.08 -11.25 -24.25
N GLU A 139 22.50 -12.32 -24.80
CA GLU A 139 22.56 -13.70 -24.29
C GLU A 139 24.06 -14.10 -24.20
N ASP A 140 24.57 -14.94 -23.29
CA ASP A 140 24.20 -16.33 -22.97
C ASP A 140 25.12 -16.83 -21.79
N PRO A 141 25.16 -18.12 -21.35
CA PRO A 141 24.46 -18.67 -20.17
C PRO A 141 25.40 -19.36 -19.14
N THR A 142 24.78 -20.09 -18.19
CA THR A 142 25.34 -21.03 -17.16
C THR A 142 25.88 -20.34 -15.88
N ALA A 143 25.61 -20.78 -14.65
CA ALA A 143 25.32 -22.13 -14.14
C ALA A 143 24.50 -22.11 -12.82
N GLU A 144 23.85 -23.26 -12.59
CA GLU A 144 23.06 -23.77 -11.45
C GLU A 144 23.43 -23.32 -10.02
N SER A 145 22.44 -23.16 -9.14
CA SER A 145 22.12 -24.18 -8.13
C SER A 145 20.86 -23.85 -7.31
N SER A 146 19.91 -24.80 -7.30
CA SER A 146 19.10 -25.32 -6.17
C SER A 146 18.31 -24.31 -5.31
N ASP A 147 16.99 -24.31 -5.43
CA ASP A 147 16.05 -25.12 -4.62
C ASP A 147 15.98 -24.68 -3.15
N GLU A 148 14.87 -24.05 -2.79
CA GLU A 148 14.14 -24.31 -1.55
C GLU A 148 12.72 -23.76 -1.71
N ASP A 149 11.85 -24.62 -2.26
CA ASP A 149 10.41 -24.61 -2.06
C ASP A 149 10.14 -24.58 -0.54
N LEU A 150 9.45 -23.54 -0.07
CA LEU A 150 8.83 -23.56 1.26
C LEU A 150 7.35 -23.86 1.07
N GLU A 151 7.05 -25.12 1.35
CA GLU A 151 5.75 -25.77 1.28
C GLU A 151 4.63 -24.96 1.97
N GLU A 152 3.48 -25.02 1.32
CA GLU A 152 2.19 -24.62 1.85
C GLU A 152 1.75 -25.65 2.90
N ASP A 153 1.79 -25.29 4.18
CA ASP A 153 1.02 -26.01 5.20
C ASP A 153 -0.45 -25.60 5.08
N GLU A 154 -1.22 -26.46 4.40
CA GLU A 154 -2.62 -26.72 4.73
C GLU A 154 -2.63 -27.51 6.06
N GLU A 155 -3.22 -26.94 7.11
CA GLU A 155 -3.69 -27.73 8.24
C GLU A 155 -5.20 -27.56 8.39
N ASP A 156 -5.81 -28.73 8.48
CA ASP A 156 -7.20 -29.09 8.30
C ASP A 156 -8.17 -28.57 9.37
N GLU A 157 -9.43 -28.59 8.94
CA GLU A 157 -10.64 -28.55 9.77
C GLU A 157 -10.75 -29.82 10.65
N ASP A 158 -11.14 -29.63 11.91
CA ASP A 158 -11.91 -30.59 12.71
C ASP A 158 -13.05 -29.85 13.42
#